data_AF-A0A4R8XIG0-F1
#
_entry.id   AF-A0A4R8XIG0-F1
#
_cell.length_a   1.000
_cell.length_b   1.000
_cell.length_c   1.000
_cell.angle_alpha   90.00
_cell.angle_beta   90.00
_cell.angle_gamma   90.00
#
_symmetry.space_group_name_H-M   'P 1'
#
loop_
_entity.id
_entity.type
_entity.pdbx_description
1 polymer ?
#
loop_
_entity_poly.entity_id
_entity_poly.type
_entity_poly.pdbx_seq_one_letter_code
_entity_poly.pdbx_strand_id
1 'polypeptide(L)'
;MSSRHETHNTVRAFCNFHKKLICPSGQCSSDQERFLALDIRFHQLVLASSGNEMFAKLDSLISEVLIGRTHHGMMPSHPHEDALQLHVDVASAIQRGASDVAQSSMLGIMQRTMDEMSTIWAAPHYNGDFIRS
;
A
#
# COMPACT_ATOMS: atom_id res chain seq x y z
N MET A 1 4.03 7.04 26.27
CA MET A 1 3.45 8.22 25.57
C MET A 1 4.00 8.45 24.16
N SER A 2 5.05 7.73 23.71
CA SER A 2 5.71 7.93 22.41
C SER A 2 5.00 7.30 21.19
N SER A 3 4.50 6.06 21.33
CA SER A 3 3.97 5.27 20.20
C SER A 3 2.71 5.87 19.55
N ARG A 4 1.71 6.31 20.33
CA ARG A 4 0.47 6.92 19.78
C ARG A 4 0.73 8.21 18.99
N HIS A 5 1.73 9.00 19.38
CA HIS A 5 2.07 10.26 18.73
C HIS A 5 2.78 10.01 17.39
N GLU A 6 3.60 8.95 17.33
CA GLU A 6 4.29 8.53 16.12
C GLU A 6 3.33 7.92 15.08
N THR A 7 2.37 7.11 15.52
CA THR A 7 1.27 6.64 14.65
C THR A 7 0.49 7.81 14.08
N HIS A 8 0.13 8.80 14.91
CA HIS A 8 -0.59 9.99 14.47
C HIS A 8 0.20 10.83 13.44
N ASN A 9 1.49 11.04 13.67
CA ASN A 9 2.35 11.79 12.73
C ASN A 9 2.54 11.07 11.41
N THR A 10 2.69 9.74 11.43
CA THR A 10 2.86 8.95 10.20
C THR A 10 1.57 8.85 9.40
N VAL A 11 0.43 8.64 10.08
CA VAL A 11 -0.90 8.73 9.47
C VAL A 11 -1.11 10.08 8.80
N ARG A 12 -0.80 11.18 9.50
CA ARG A 12 -0.93 12.53 8.95
C ARG A 12 0.03 12.74 7.77
N ALA A 13 1.25 12.22 7.84
CA ALA A 13 2.22 12.29 6.73
C ALA A 13 1.73 11.53 5.50
N PHE A 14 1.15 10.33 5.68
CA PHE A 14 0.55 9.54 4.60
C PHE A 14 -0.64 10.29 3.96
N CYS A 15 -1.59 10.78 4.76
CA CYS A 15 -2.74 11.57 4.26
C CYS A 15 -2.31 12.88 3.56
N ASN A 16 -1.23 13.52 4.01
CA ASN A 16 -0.69 14.72 3.36
C ASN A 16 0.04 14.41 2.05
N PHE A 17 0.71 13.25 1.98
CA PHE A 17 1.35 12.79 0.76
C PHE A 17 0.33 12.35 -0.29
N HIS A 18 -0.79 11.74 0.14
CA HIS A 18 -1.97 11.46 -0.68
C HIS A 18 -2.47 12.69 -1.47
N LYS A 19 -2.55 13.87 -0.83
CA LYS A 19 -2.95 15.12 -1.51
C LYS A 19 -1.97 15.59 -2.59
N LYS A 20 -0.70 15.16 -2.54
CA LYS A 20 0.35 15.55 -3.49
C LYS A 20 0.48 14.61 -4.68
N LEU A 21 0.04 13.35 -4.55
CA LEU A 21 0.05 12.37 -5.65
C LEU A 21 -0.98 12.68 -6.73
N ILE A 22 -1.93 13.58 -6.46
CA ILE A 22 -2.81 14.19 -7.47
C ILE A 22 -2.07 15.40 -8.08
N CYS A 23 -0.97 15.18 -8.81
CA CYS A 23 -0.27 16.27 -9.51
C CYS A 23 0.28 15.81 -10.88
N PRO A 24 -0.07 16.48 -12.00
CA PRO A 24 0.16 15.99 -13.35
C PRO A 24 1.52 16.42 -13.97
N SER A 25 2.58 16.62 -13.18
CA SER A 25 3.81 17.24 -13.70
C SER A 25 5.12 16.61 -13.20
N GLY A 26 5.55 15.53 -13.86
CA GLY A 26 6.92 15.45 -14.40
C GLY A 26 8.10 15.00 -13.53
N GLN A 27 7.92 14.44 -12.33
CA GLN A 27 9.02 13.85 -11.53
C GLN A 27 8.65 12.45 -10.99
N CYS A 28 8.51 11.48 -11.90
CA CYS A 28 7.88 10.19 -11.61
C CYS A 28 8.66 9.24 -10.68
N SER A 29 10.00 9.27 -10.68
CA SER A 29 10.78 8.27 -9.92
C SER A 29 10.96 8.65 -8.44
N SER A 30 11.28 9.91 -8.14
CA SER A 30 11.49 10.36 -6.75
C SER A 30 10.20 10.33 -5.93
N ASP A 31 9.07 10.62 -6.56
CA ASP A 31 7.77 10.60 -5.89
C ASP A 31 7.27 9.16 -5.66
N GLN A 32 7.60 8.23 -6.55
CA GLN A 32 7.28 6.81 -6.39
C GLN A 32 8.09 6.16 -5.25
N GLU A 33 9.40 6.42 -5.18
CA GLU A 33 10.24 5.92 -4.07
C GLU A 33 9.80 6.49 -2.72
N ARG A 34 9.42 7.77 -2.70
CA ARG A 34 8.90 8.42 -1.50
C ARG A 34 7.54 7.86 -1.09
N PHE A 35 6.68 7.55 -2.06
CA PHE A 35 5.41 6.86 -1.80
C PHE A 35 5.66 5.49 -1.16
N LEU A 36 6.50 4.68 -1.79
CA LEU A 36 6.86 3.34 -1.31
C LEU A 36 7.39 3.37 0.13
N ALA A 37 8.27 4.31 0.46
CA ALA A 37 8.80 4.46 1.81
C ALA A 37 7.70 4.81 2.83
N LEU A 38 6.73 5.65 2.45
CA LEU A 38 5.60 6.02 3.31
C LEU A 38 4.62 4.85 3.48
N ASP A 39 4.39 4.09 2.42
CA ASP A 39 3.49 2.93 2.42
C ASP A 39 4.02 1.79 3.30
N ILE A 40 5.31 1.47 3.16
CA ILE A 40 6.01 0.52 4.05
C ILE A 40 5.87 0.95 5.51
N ARG A 41 6.19 2.21 5.82
CA ARG A 41 6.13 2.72 7.20
C ARG A 41 4.70 2.66 7.75
N PHE A 42 3.70 2.95 6.93
CA PHE A 42 2.30 2.85 7.32
C PHE A 42 1.94 1.41 7.72
N HIS A 43 2.23 0.44 6.87
CA HIS A 43 1.94 -0.97 7.15
C HIS A 43 2.68 -1.50 8.39
N GLN A 44 3.94 -1.12 8.58
CA GLN A 44 4.71 -1.45 9.78
C GLN A 44 4.04 -0.93 11.05
N LEU A 45 3.51 0.30 11.02
CA LEU A 45 2.79 0.86 12.16
C LEU A 45 1.46 0.16 12.42
N VAL A 46 0.74 -0.25 11.38
CA VAL A 46 -0.49 -1.04 11.55
C VAL A 46 -0.18 -2.36 12.25
N LEU A 47 0.86 -3.07 11.82
CA LEU A 47 1.29 -4.34 12.44
C LEU A 47 1.75 -4.13 13.88
N ALA A 48 2.57 -3.10 14.15
CA ALA A 48 3.01 -2.77 15.50
C ALA A 48 1.85 -2.36 16.42
N SER A 49 0.83 -1.71 15.87
CA SER A 49 -0.37 -1.26 16.61
C SER A 49 -1.34 -2.40 16.92
N SER A 50 -1.16 -3.60 16.34
CA SER A 50 -2.01 -4.77 16.62
C SER A 50 -1.87 -5.31 18.05
N GLY A 51 -0.78 -4.95 18.75
CA GLY A 51 -0.45 -5.50 20.07
C GLY A 51 -0.01 -6.97 20.04
N ASN A 52 0.09 -7.58 18.85
CA ASN A 52 0.56 -8.94 18.66
C ASN A 52 2.01 -8.95 18.17
N GLU A 53 2.93 -9.37 19.04
CA GLU A 53 4.37 -9.42 18.74
C GLU A 53 4.70 -10.32 17.55
N MET A 54 3.92 -11.37 17.30
CA MET A 54 4.10 -12.23 16.13
C MET A 54 3.76 -11.51 14.83
N PHE A 55 2.76 -10.63 14.83
CA PHE A 55 2.40 -9.83 13.67
C PHE A 55 3.39 -8.71 13.40
N ALA A 56 3.95 -8.11 14.45
CA ALA A 56 5.00 -7.10 14.30
C ALA A 56 6.22 -7.64 13.52
N LYS A 57 6.55 -8.94 13.68
CA LYS A 57 7.63 -9.61 12.95
C LYS A 57 7.40 -9.81 11.45
N LEU A 58 6.19 -9.51 10.95
CA LEU A 58 5.89 -9.57 9.51
C LEU A 58 6.32 -8.30 8.77
N ASP A 59 6.86 -7.29 9.46
CA ASP A 59 7.32 -6.02 8.90
C ASP A 59 8.23 -6.18 7.67
N SER A 60 9.24 -7.04 7.78
CA SER A 60 10.23 -7.34 6.74
C SER A 60 9.57 -7.99 5.53
N LEU A 61 8.71 -8.99 5.75
CA LEU A 61 7.97 -9.66 4.68
C LEU A 61 7.07 -8.69 3.91
N ILE A 62 6.34 -7.82 4.60
CA ILE A 62 5.50 -6.83 3.94
C ILE A 62 6.33 -5.80 3.17
N SER A 63 7.48 -5.38 3.72
CA SER A 63 8.39 -4.47 3.04
C SER A 63 8.85 -5.05 1.70
N GLU A 64 9.30 -6.31 1.69
CA GLU A 64 9.74 -7.00 0.46
C GLU A 64 8.61 -7.12 -0.58
N VAL A 65 7.39 -7.42 -0.15
CA VAL A 65 6.23 -7.50 -1.06
C VAL A 65 5.96 -6.14 -1.72
N LEU A 66 5.95 -5.04 -0.95
CA LEU A 66 5.71 -3.70 -1.48
C LEU A 66 6.83 -3.23 -2.40
N ILE A 67 8.08 -3.50 -2.03
CA ILE A 67 9.28 -3.23 -2.86
C ILE A 67 9.19 -4.01 -4.17
N GLY A 68 8.96 -5.32 -4.11
CA GLY A 68 8.87 -6.19 -5.28
C GLY A 68 7.76 -5.74 -6.24
N ARG A 69 6.57 -5.43 -5.72
CA ARG A 69 5.45 -4.94 -6.54
C ARG A 69 5.77 -3.62 -7.24
N THR A 70 6.50 -2.72 -6.56
CA THR A 70 6.88 -1.42 -7.14
C THR A 70 7.95 -1.58 -8.22
N HIS A 71 9.03 -2.32 -7.94
CA HIS A 71 10.15 -2.47 -8.88
C HIS A 71 9.81 -3.36 -10.09
N HIS A 72 8.93 -4.33 -9.94
CA HIS A 72 8.49 -5.18 -11.04
C HIS A 72 7.34 -4.58 -11.87
N GLY A 73 6.99 -3.31 -11.64
CA GLY A 73 5.95 -2.62 -12.42
C GLY A 73 4.55 -3.18 -12.20
N MET A 74 4.32 -3.87 -11.07
CA MET A 74 3.01 -4.42 -10.70
C MET A 74 2.11 -3.38 -10.02
N MET A 75 2.60 -2.15 -9.85
CA MET A 75 1.83 -1.00 -9.40
C MET A 75 1.34 -0.19 -10.60
N PRO A 76 0.05 0.16 -10.67
CA PRO A 76 -0.45 1.08 -11.68
C PRO A 76 0.30 2.41 -11.63
N SER A 77 0.40 3.10 -12.77
CA SER A 77 1.11 4.39 -12.88
C SER A 77 0.53 5.48 -11.97
N HIS A 78 -0.73 5.34 -11.55
CA HIS A 78 -1.37 6.15 -10.52
C HIS A 78 -2.14 5.23 -9.57
N PRO A 79 -1.97 5.35 -8.24
CA PRO A 79 -2.77 4.62 -7.29
C PRO A 79 -4.25 5.02 -7.40
N HIS A 80 -5.14 4.03 -7.36
CA HIS A 80 -6.59 4.28 -7.40
C HIS A 80 -7.04 5.11 -6.18
N GLU A 81 -7.89 6.11 -6.41
CA GLU A 81 -8.40 6.99 -5.35
C GLU A 81 -9.05 6.20 -4.21
N ASP A 82 -9.81 5.13 -4.50
CA ASP A 82 -10.43 4.31 -3.45
C ASP A 82 -9.39 3.56 -2.60
N ALA A 83 -8.28 3.10 -3.19
CA ALA A 83 -7.22 2.42 -2.43
C ALA A 83 -6.58 3.40 -1.43
N LEU A 84 -6.42 4.65 -1.83
CA LEU A 84 -5.94 5.71 -0.94
C LEU A 84 -6.95 6.05 0.15
N GLN A 85 -8.25 6.10 -0.18
CA GLN A 85 -9.31 6.34 0.80
C GLN A 85 -9.33 5.23 1.88
N LEU A 86 -9.13 3.97 1.49
CA LEU A 86 -9.05 2.87 2.44
C LEU A 86 -7.89 3.03 3.43
N HIS A 87 -6.74 3.57 3.02
CA HIS A 87 -5.63 3.87 3.94
C HIS A 87 -6.01 4.95 4.96
N VAL A 88 -6.74 5.99 4.52
CA VAL A 88 -7.26 7.04 5.40
C VAL A 88 -8.27 6.46 6.40
N ASP A 89 -9.10 5.51 5.96
CA ASP A 89 -10.11 4.86 6.79
C ASP A 89 -9.47 3.97 7.86
N VAL A 90 -8.46 3.16 7.50
CA VAL A 90 -7.64 2.38 8.45
C VAL A 90 -7.03 3.30 9.49
N ALA A 91 -6.36 4.36 9.04
CA ALA A 91 -5.66 5.28 9.90
C ALA A 91 -6.59 5.98 10.91
N SER A 92 -7.76 6.39 10.43
CA SER A 92 -8.82 7.00 11.23
C SER A 92 -9.44 6.02 12.21
N ALA A 93 -9.65 4.78 11.79
CA ALA A 93 -10.18 3.71 12.62
C ALA A 93 -9.23 3.34 13.77
N ILE A 94 -7.93 3.21 13.49
CA ILE A 94 -6.89 2.99 14.52
C ILE A 94 -6.91 4.14 15.53
N GLN A 95 -6.99 5.40 15.06
CA GLN A 95 -7.00 6.57 15.93
C GLN A 95 -8.20 6.62 16.89
N ARG A 96 -9.37 6.19 16.41
CA ARG A 96 -10.62 6.14 17.20
C ARG A 96 -10.79 4.83 17.98
N GLY A 97 -9.87 3.87 17.85
CA GLY A 97 -9.96 2.55 18.47
C GLY A 97 -11.05 1.65 17.87
N ALA A 98 -11.46 1.89 16.62
CA ALA A 98 -12.46 1.10 15.90
C ALA A 98 -11.81 -0.08 15.17
N SER A 99 -11.51 -1.17 15.90
CA SER A 99 -10.81 -2.35 15.37
C SER A 99 -11.45 -2.94 14.13
N ASP A 100 -12.78 -3.06 14.12
CA ASP A 100 -13.52 -3.74 13.04
C ASP A 100 -13.47 -2.94 11.74
N VAL A 101 -13.50 -1.61 11.85
CA VAL A 101 -13.35 -0.69 10.71
C VAL A 101 -11.92 -0.74 10.18
N ALA A 102 -10.92 -0.77 11.06
CA ALA A 102 -9.52 -0.89 10.66
C ALA A 102 -9.28 -2.21 9.92
N GLN A 103 -9.79 -3.32 10.45
CA GLN A 103 -9.67 -4.64 9.84
C GLN A 103 -10.36 -4.70 8.48
N SER A 104 -11.63 -4.30 8.39
CA SER A 104 -12.39 -4.33 7.13
C SER A 104 -11.75 -3.45 6.05
N SER A 105 -11.23 -2.28 6.43
CA SER A 105 -10.53 -1.38 5.49
C SER A 105 -9.20 -1.99 5.01
N MET A 106 -8.43 -2.63 5.91
CA MET A 106 -7.21 -3.36 5.54
C MET A 106 -7.50 -4.53 4.59
N LEU A 107 -8.59 -5.28 4.82
CA LEU A 107 -9.02 -6.33 3.91
C LEU A 107 -9.42 -5.76 2.54
N GLY A 108 -10.04 -4.59 2.50
CA GLY A 108 -10.33 -3.87 1.26
C GLY A 108 -9.06 -3.55 0.44
N ILE A 109 -7.99 -3.09 1.11
CA ILE A 109 -6.69 -2.82 0.46
C ILE A 109 -6.13 -4.09 -0.17
N MET A 110 -6.17 -5.21 0.56
CA MET A 110 -5.69 -6.51 0.08
C MET A 110 -6.51 -7.02 -1.11
N GLN A 111 -7.84 -6.93 -1.05
CA GLN A 111 -8.71 -7.36 -2.14
C GLN A 111 -8.41 -6.57 -3.42
N ARG A 112 -8.29 -5.25 -3.34
CA ARG A 112 -7.96 -4.39 -4.48
C ARG A 112 -6.60 -4.73 -5.07
N THR A 113 -5.60 -4.94 -4.21
CA THR A 113 -4.27 -5.41 -4.61
C THR A 113 -4.33 -6.74 -5.37
N MET A 114 -5.14 -7.70 -4.90
CA MET A 114 -5.32 -8.99 -5.56
C MET A 114 -6.04 -8.86 -6.90
N ASP A 115 -7.07 -8.02 -6.98
CA ASP A 115 -7.80 -7.74 -8.20
C ASP A 115 -6.86 -7.12 -9.25
N GLU A 116 -6.05 -6.12 -8.86
CA GLU A 116 -5.03 -5.50 -9.73
C GLU A 116 -4.03 -6.53 -10.25
N MET A 117 -3.45 -7.36 -9.37
CA MET A 117 -2.50 -8.40 -9.80
C MET A 117 -3.15 -9.45 -10.71
N SER A 118 -4.43 -9.78 -10.47
CA SER A 118 -5.17 -10.71 -11.33
C SER A 118 -5.34 -10.17 -12.75
N THR A 119 -5.53 -8.86 -12.92
CA THR A 119 -5.60 -8.26 -14.26
C THR A 119 -4.27 -8.27 -15.00
N ILE A 120 -3.15 -8.17 -14.28
CA ILE A 120 -1.79 -8.27 -14.85
C ILE A 120 -1.50 -9.70 -15.34
N TRP A 121 -1.96 -10.72 -14.60
CA TRP A 121 -1.78 -12.13 -14.97
C TRP A 121 -2.82 -12.66 -15.96
N ALA A 122 -4.00 -12.03 -16.04
CA ALA A 122 -5.02 -12.35 -17.02
C ALA A 122 -4.76 -11.73 -18.40
N ALA A 123 -3.83 -10.77 -18.51
CA ALA A 123 -3.33 -10.29 -19.79
C ALA A 123 -2.58 -11.44 -20.49
N PRO A 124 -3.03 -11.92 -21.68
CA PRO A 124 -2.40 -13.06 -22.32
C PRO A 124 -0.97 -12.70 -22.72
N HIS A 125 0.01 -13.43 -22.20
CA HIS A 125 1.31 -13.54 -22.87
C HIS A 125 1.07 -14.22 -24.23
N TYR A 126 0.99 -13.44 -25.30
CA TYR A 126 0.94 -13.97 -26.67
C TYR A 126 2.31 -14.59 -27.01
N ASN A 127 2.46 -15.89 -26.73
CA ASN A 127 3.60 -16.68 -27.18
C ASN A 127 3.08 -17.86 -28.01
N GLY A 128 3.15 -17.72 -29.34
CA GLY A 128 2.77 -18.81 -30.23
C GLY A 128 2.79 -18.45 -31.71
N ASP A 129 3.93 -18.01 -32.24
CA ASP A 129 4.19 -18.00 -33.69
C ASP A 129 5.68 -18.31 -33.98
N PHE A 130 6.14 -19.52 -33.62
CA PHE A 130 7.48 -20.00 -34.01
C PHE A 130 7.51 -21.45 -34.53
N ILE A 131 6.41 -22.07 -34.95
CA ILE A 131 6.50 -23.34 -35.71
C ILE A 131 5.59 -23.26 -36.95
N ARG A 132 6.09 -22.58 -37.98
CA ARG A 132 5.69 -22.82 -39.36
C ARG A 132 6.90 -22.71 -40.28
N SER A 133 7.55 -23.85 -40.51
CA SER A 133 8.26 -24.19 -41.75
C SER A 133 8.66 -25.66 -41.69
#